data_AF-A0A8T0RB49-F1
#
_entry.id   AF-A0A8T0RB49-F1
#
_cell.length_a   1.000
_cell.length_b   1.000
_cell.length_c   1.000
_cell.angle_alpha   90.00
_cell.angle_beta   90.00
_cell.angle_gamma   90.00
#
_symmetry.space_group_name_H-M   'P 1'
#
loop_
_entity.id
_entity.type
_entity.pdbx_description
1 polymer ?
#
loop_
_entity_poly.entity_id
_entity_poly.type
_entity_poly.pdbx_seq_one_letter_code
_entity_poly.pdbx_strand_id
1 'polypeptide(L)'
;DLCCRFLRQKYSKRKPLLRGVNKIKNSFSWGAVFEVDNGKYVRFREDVWNGDVPLKTAFPRLYDLSNNKSKVVRDVYDGENWNITFRRTLGTHDLELWEELMDRLEEVQLNEEPDKVRWAFEKSGEFTTKSMYRWLLHRGVVNKRL
;
A
#
# COMPACT_ATOMS: atom_id res chain seq x y z
N ASP A 1 9.80 6.78 15.24
CA ASP A 1 9.27 7.38 14.01
C ASP A 1 7.79 7.69 13.99
N LEU A 2 7.41 8.92 13.65
CA LEU A 2 6.02 9.31 13.43
C LEU A 2 5.36 8.51 12.31
N CYS A 3 6.11 8.03 11.31
CA CYS A 3 5.55 7.17 10.27
C CYS A 3 4.99 5.88 10.87
N CYS A 4 5.75 5.18 11.72
CA CYS A 4 5.26 3.99 12.44
C CYS A 4 4.07 4.29 13.38
N ARG A 5 4.01 5.49 14.00
CA ARG A 5 2.82 5.91 14.79
C ARG A 5 1.60 6.18 13.90
N PHE A 6 1.78 6.82 12.76
CA PHE A 6 0.70 7.09 11.81
C PHE A 6 0.24 5.81 11.10
N LEU A 7 1.13 4.87 10.81
CA LEU A 7 0.77 3.52 10.38
C LEU A 7 -0.04 2.83 11.49
N ARG A 8 0.45 2.78 12.74
CA ARG A 8 -0.34 2.25 13.87
C ARG A 8 -1.71 2.92 14.01
N GLN A 9 -1.84 4.22 13.74
CA GLN A 9 -3.11 4.94 13.76
C GLN A 9 -4.00 4.64 12.53
N LYS A 10 -3.41 4.49 11.33
CA LYS A 10 -4.08 4.11 10.06
C LYS A 10 -4.64 2.68 10.11
N TYR A 11 -3.96 1.76 10.80
CA TYR A 11 -4.35 0.35 10.98
C TYR A 11 -4.97 0.04 12.35
N SER A 12 -5.14 1.04 13.24
CA SER A 12 -5.86 0.86 14.51
C SER A 12 -7.36 0.65 14.26
N LYS A 13 -7.94 -0.39 14.88
CA LYS A 13 -9.38 -0.71 14.81
C LYS A 13 -10.29 0.40 15.39
N ARG A 14 -9.73 1.42 16.05
CA ARG A 14 -10.49 2.59 16.51
C ARG A 14 -10.65 3.59 15.37
N LYS A 15 -11.85 3.69 14.80
CA LYS A 15 -12.23 4.73 13.82
C LYS A 15 -12.10 6.11 14.48
N PRO A 16 -11.23 7.02 14.00
CA PRO A 16 -11.31 8.42 14.41
C PRO A 16 -12.54 9.04 13.75
N LEU A 17 -13.31 9.76 14.56
CA LEU A 17 -14.53 10.48 14.18
C LEU A 17 -14.18 11.75 13.39
N LEU A 18 -13.73 11.66 12.13
CA LEU A 18 -13.49 12.85 11.32
C LEU A 18 -13.88 12.63 9.85
N ARG A 19 -15.02 13.20 9.46
CA ARG A 19 -15.58 13.17 8.09
C ARG A 19 -14.70 13.90 7.05
N GLY A 20 -13.68 14.67 7.48
CA GLY A 20 -12.69 15.33 6.61
C GLY A 20 -11.47 14.48 6.20
N VAL A 21 -11.34 13.25 6.73
CA VAL A 21 -10.11 12.43 6.61
C VAL A 21 -10.00 11.68 5.26
N ASN A 22 -11.06 11.55 4.46
CA ASN A 22 -10.98 10.77 3.21
C ASN A 22 -10.01 11.37 2.17
N LYS A 23 -9.95 12.70 2.03
CA LYS A 23 -8.95 13.35 1.15
C LYS A 23 -7.52 13.15 1.66
N ILE A 24 -7.34 13.19 2.98
CA ILE A 24 -6.03 13.01 3.63
C ILE A 24 -5.56 11.55 3.53
N LYS A 25 -6.46 10.58 3.74
CA LYS A 25 -6.17 9.14 3.61
C LYS A 25 -5.72 8.76 2.20
N ASN A 26 -6.40 9.25 1.18
CA ASN A 26 -6.02 9.00 -0.21
C ASN A 26 -4.66 9.65 -0.51
N SER A 27 -4.45 10.90 -0.11
CA SER A 27 -3.19 11.61 -0.36
C SER A 27 -1.99 10.99 0.36
N PHE A 28 -2.20 10.44 1.57
CA PHE A 28 -1.16 9.71 2.31
C PHE A 28 -0.83 8.35 1.67
N SER A 29 -1.80 7.65 1.06
CA SER A 29 -1.50 6.39 0.38
C SER A 29 -0.66 6.57 -0.88
N TRP A 30 -0.68 7.76 -1.50
CA TRP A 30 0.17 8.08 -2.64
C TRP A 30 1.63 8.40 -2.27
N GLY A 31 1.87 8.82 -1.02
CA GLY A 31 3.21 9.22 -0.58
C GLY A 31 3.99 8.13 0.15
N ALA A 32 3.33 7.09 0.65
CA ALA A 32 3.97 6.01 1.39
C ALA A 32 4.26 4.81 0.48
N VAL A 33 5.54 4.52 0.28
CA VAL A 33 6.04 3.32 -0.39
C VAL A 33 6.60 2.40 0.68
N PHE A 34 6.21 1.13 0.65
CA PHE A 34 6.57 0.14 1.65
C PHE A 34 7.62 -0.81 1.10
N GLU A 35 8.61 -1.09 1.91
CA GLU A 35 9.52 -2.20 1.72
C GLU A 35 9.01 -3.31 2.65
N VAL A 36 8.54 -4.40 2.03
CA VAL A 36 7.87 -5.48 2.76
C VAL A 36 8.90 -6.43 3.31
N ASP A 37 8.85 -6.60 4.63
CA ASP A 37 9.68 -7.54 5.37
C ASP A 37 8.74 -8.59 5.99
N ASN A 38 8.26 -8.43 7.22
CA ASN A 38 7.30 -9.38 7.81
C ASN A 38 5.86 -9.30 7.28
N GLY A 39 5.53 -8.27 6.51
CA GLY A 39 4.23 -8.10 5.84
C GLY A 39 3.05 -7.89 6.78
N LYS A 40 3.27 -7.63 8.08
CA LYS A 40 2.21 -7.53 9.10
C LYS A 40 1.43 -6.21 9.01
N TYR A 41 1.99 -5.19 8.37
CA TYR A 41 1.39 -3.85 8.31
C TYR A 41 1.14 -3.32 6.90
N VAL A 42 1.52 -4.07 5.86
CA VAL A 42 1.34 -3.66 4.46
C VAL A 42 0.07 -4.28 3.89
N ARG A 43 -0.89 -3.46 3.43
CA ARG A 43 -2.08 -3.97 2.73
C ARG A 43 -1.68 -4.48 1.36
N PHE A 44 -1.92 -5.78 1.13
CA PHE A 44 -1.55 -6.50 -0.09
C PHE A 44 -1.97 -5.75 -1.37
N ARG A 45 -3.20 -5.23 -1.43
CA ARG A 45 -3.72 -4.61 -2.66
C ARG A 45 -3.66 -3.09 -2.70
N GLU A 46 -3.62 -2.43 -1.54
CA GLU A 46 -3.94 -1.01 -1.43
C GLU A 46 -2.74 -0.10 -1.15
N ASP A 47 -1.65 -0.65 -0.63
CA ASP A 47 -0.41 0.08 -0.39
C ASP A 47 0.55 -0.14 -1.58
N VAL A 48 1.49 0.79 -1.79
CA VAL A 48 2.55 0.66 -2.81
C VAL A 48 3.70 -0.12 -2.18
N TRP A 49 3.93 -1.36 -2.62
CA TRP A 49 4.98 -2.22 -2.03
C TRP A 49 5.63 -3.18 -3.01
N ASN A 50 5.00 -3.43 -4.15
CA ASN A 50 5.53 -4.18 -5.26
C ASN A 50 5.30 -3.30 -6.51
N GLY A 51 6.38 -2.71 -7.04
CA GLY A 51 6.34 -1.70 -8.12
C GLY A 51 5.98 -0.28 -7.66
N ASP A 52 5.59 0.57 -8.62
CA ASP A 52 5.40 2.02 -8.38
C ASP A 52 3.98 2.42 -7.98
N VAL A 53 3.01 1.54 -8.21
CA VAL A 53 1.59 1.77 -7.91
C VAL A 53 1.03 0.60 -7.10
N PRO A 54 -0.06 0.81 -6.33
CA PRO A 54 -0.69 -0.29 -5.61
C PRO A 54 -1.19 -1.38 -6.57
N LEU A 55 -1.19 -2.64 -6.14
CA LEU A 55 -1.65 -3.76 -6.98
C LEU A 55 -3.12 -3.58 -7.44
N LYS A 56 -3.97 -2.89 -6.67
CA LYS A 56 -5.34 -2.55 -7.11
C LYS A 56 -5.39 -1.63 -8.34
N THR A 57 -4.35 -0.81 -8.54
CA THR A 57 -4.25 0.12 -9.65
C THR A 57 -3.59 -0.57 -10.85
N ALA A 58 -2.59 -1.43 -10.61
CA ALA A 58 -1.96 -2.22 -11.67
C ALA A 58 -2.90 -3.30 -12.24
N PHE A 59 -3.66 -3.99 -11.38
CA PHE A 59 -4.58 -5.07 -11.76
C PHE A 59 -6.02 -4.77 -11.31
N PRO A 60 -6.69 -3.75 -11.87
CA PRO A 60 -8.00 -3.31 -11.42
C PRO A 60 -9.07 -4.39 -11.57
N ARG A 61 -9.00 -5.18 -12.65
CA ARG A 61 -9.95 -6.26 -12.92
C ARG A 61 -9.88 -7.38 -11.86
N LEU A 62 -8.68 -7.84 -11.52
CA LEU A 62 -8.48 -8.81 -10.44
C LEU A 62 -8.87 -8.25 -9.06
N TYR A 63 -8.62 -6.96 -8.83
CA TYR A 63 -9.05 -6.29 -7.61
C TYR A 63 -10.56 -6.30 -7.45
N ASP A 64 -11.32 -6.06 -8.51
CA ASP A 64 -12.78 -6.05 -8.46
C ASP A 64 -13.38 -7.44 -8.21
N LEU A 65 -12.73 -8.48 -8.72
CA LEU A 65 -13.11 -9.86 -8.46
C LEU A 65 -12.70 -10.37 -7.07
N SER A 66 -11.83 -9.65 -6.36
CA SER A 66 -11.29 -10.11 -5.08
C SER A 66 -12.34 -10.18 -3.96
N ASN A 67 -12.29 -11.25 -3.17
CA ASN A 67 -13.24 -11.43 -2.07
C ASN A 67 -12.97 -10.44 -0.92
N ASN A 68 -11.72 -10.38 -0.48
CA ASN A 68 -11.27 -9.52 0.60
C ASN A 68 -10.22 -8.50 0.10
N LYS A 69 -10.58 -7.21 0.18
CA LYS A 69 -9.74 -6.10 -0.30
C LYS A 69 -8.81 -5.53 0.79
N SER A 70 -9.00 -5.90 2.05
CA SER A 70 -8.31 -5.29 3.20
C SER A 70 -7.29 -6.20 3.89
N LYS A 71 -6.85 -7.30 3.25
CA LYS A 71 -5.82 -8.19 3.80
C LYS A 71 -4.43 -7.55 3.78
N VAL A 72 -3.61 -7.90 4.77
CA VAL A 72 -2.17 -7.57 4.77
C VAL A 72 -1.37 -8.66 4.04
N VAL A 73 -0.13 -8.36 3.64
CA VAL A 73 0.72 -9.31 2.89
C VAL A 73 0.90 -10.63 3.65
N ARG A 74 1.15 -10.57 4.96
CA ARG A 74 1.32 -11.76 5.83
C ARG A 74 0.09 -12.67 5.92
N ASP A 75 -1.12 -12.14 5.66
CA ASP A 75 -2.37 -12.90 5.67
C ASP A 75 -2.69 -13.55 4.31
N VAL A 76 -1.92 -13.20 3.28
CA VAL A 76 -2.08 -13.68 1.90
C VAL A 76 -0.93 -14.58 1.50
N TYR A 77 0.27 -14.37 2.06
CA TYR A 77 1.44 -15.19 1.80
C TYR A 77 1.84 -16.00 3.04
N ASP A 78 1.90 -17.32 2.91
CA ASP A 78 2.27 -18.20 4.02
C ASP A 78 3.79 -18.44 4.14
N GLY A 79 4.56 -18.04 3.13
CA GLY A 79 6.00 -18.29 3.02
C GLY A 79 6.38 -19.08 1.77
N GLU A 80 5.40 -19.73 1.14
CA GLU A 80 5.58 -20.56 -0.05
C GLU A 80 4.49 -20.27 -1.11
N ASN A 81 3.25 -20.04 -0.67
CA ASN A 81 2.09 -19.89 -1.54
C ASN A 81 1.31 -18.59 -1.28
N TRP A 82 0.76 -18.04 -2.36
CA TRP A 82 -0.15 -16.88 -2.33
C TRP A 82 -1.62 -17.33 -2.25
N ASN A 83 -2.22 -17.21 -1.07
CA ASN A 83 -3.62 -17.51 -0.80
C ASN A 83 -4.54 -16.33 -1.17
N ILE A 84 -4.73 -16.15 -2.48
CA ILE A 84 -5.59 -15.12 -3.06
C ILE A 84 -6.91 -15.75 -3.52
N THR A 85 -8.03 -15.17 -3.07
CA THR A 85 -9.37 -15.68 -3.39
C THR A 85 -10.22 -14.65 -4.13
N PHE A 86 -11.00 -15.16 -5.09
CA PHE A 86 -11.91 -14.39 -5.92
C PHE A 86 -13.37 -14.78 -5.64
N ARG A 87 -14.30 -13.85 -5.90
CA ARG A 87 -15.75 -14.05 -5.69
C ARG A 87 -16.39 -14.93 -6.76
N ARG A 88 -15.70 -15.13 -7.88
CA ARG A 88 -16.12 -15.89 -9.06
C ARG A 88 -14.89 -16.52 -9.70
N THR A 89 -15.11 -17.54 -10.53
CA THR A 89 -14.05 -18.15 -11.35
C THR A 89 -13.48 -17.13 -12.33
N LEU A 90 -12.17 -17.17 -12.54
CA LEU A 90 -11.48 -16.33 -13.52
C LEU A 90 -11.79 -16.82 -14.94
N GLY A 91 -12.15 -15.90 -15.84
CA GLY A 91 -12.24 -16.20 -17.27
C GLY A 91 -10.87 -16.16 -17.95
N THR A 92 -10.80 -16.48 -19.25
CA THR A 92 -9.55 -16.57 -20.01
C THR A 92 -8.69 -15.29 -19.91
N HIS A 93 -9.30 -14.12 -20.11
CA HIS A 93 -8.58 -12.85 -19.97
C HIS A 93 -8.17 -12.53 -18.53
N ASP A 94 -8.93 -13.02 -17.53
CA ASP A 94 -8.55 -12.82 -16.13
C ASP A 94 -7.35 -13.71 -15.74
N LEU A 95 -7.18 -14.85 -16.42
CA LEU A 95 -6.06 -15.77 -16.20
C LEU A 95 -4.74 -15.18 -16.67
N GLU A 96 -4.71 -14.51 -17.83
CA GLU A 96 -3.50 -13.81 -18.30
C GLU A 96 -3.01 -12.77 -17.28
N LEU A 97 -3.94 -11.92 -16.79
CA LEU A 97 -3.62 -10.95 -15.74
C LEU A 97 -3.21 -11.59 -14.41
N TRP A 98 -3.74 -12.78 -14.14
CA TRP A 98 -3.43 -13.54 -12.94
C TRP A 98 -2.01 -14.12 -12.99
N GLU A 99 -1.60 -14.65 -14.14
CA GLU A 99 -0.23 -15.13 -14.38
C GLU A 99 0.77 -13.98 -14.21
N GLU A 100 0.52 -12.83 -14.86
CA GLU A 100 1.36 -11.63 -14.69
C GLU A 100 1.45 -11.16 -13.22
N LEU A 101 0.36 -11.29 -12.45
CA LEU A 101 0.37 -10.98 -11.04
C LEU A 101 1.24 -11.98 -10.26
N MET A 102 1.13 -13.27 -10.55
CA MET A 102 1.88 -14.31 -9.84
C MET A 102 3.37 -14.22 -10.14
N ASP A 103 3.76 -13.96 -11.38
CA ASP A 103 5.16 -13.73 -11.77
C ASP A 103 5.78 -12.58 -10.97
N ARG A 104 5.04 -11.46 -10.82
CA ARG A 104 5.48 -10.31 -10.01
C ARG A 104 5.62 -10.62 -8.52
N LEU A 105 4.92 -11.64 -8.04
CA LEU A 105 4.90 -12.03 -6.64
C LEU A 105 5.89 -13.16 -6.33
N GLU A 106 6.45 -13.82 -7.35
CA GLU A 106 7.40 -14.93 -7.21
C GLU A 106 8.69 -14.50 -6.48
N GLU A 107 9.18 -13.29 -6.77
CA GLU A 107 10.41 -12.76 -6.18
C GLU A 107 10.24 -12.29 -4.72
N VAL A 108 9.02 -12.28 -4.19
CA VAL A 108 8.73 -11.74 -2.86
C VAL A 108 9.01 -12.79 -1.80
N GLN A 109 9.91 -12.46 -0.87
CA GLN A 109 10.22 -13.28 0.29
C GLN A 109 10.02 -12.48 1.57
N LEU A 110 9.21 -13.00 2.49
CA LEU A 110 9.03 -12.39 3.80
C LEU A 110 10.11 -12.87 4.77
N ASN A 111 10.47 -11.99 5.69
CA ASN A 111 11.38 -12.29 6.80
C ASN A 111 10.71 -11.86 8.13
N GLU A 112 11.43 -11.92 9.26
CA GLU A 112 10.86 -11.52 10.56
C GLU A 112 11.08 -10.04 10.91
N GLU A 113 11.84 -9.30 10.10
CA GLU A 113 12.11 -7.88 10.33
C GLU A 113 10.85 -7.02 10.17
N PRO A 114 10.77 -5.87 10.85
CA PRO A 114 9.64 -4.95 10.71
C PRO A 114 9.58 -4.32 9.33
N ASP A 115 8.38 -4.32 8.71
CA ASP A 115 8.10 -3.58 7.48
C ASP A 115 8.63 -2.14 7.54
N LYS A 116 9.31 -1.70 6.48
CA LYS A 116 9.84 -0.33 6.38
C LYS A 116 8.95 0.51 5.47
N VAL A 117 9.04 1.81 5.66
CA VAL A 117 8.24 2.77 4.91
C VAL A 117 9.11 3.95 4.49
N ARG A 118 9.05 4.26 3.20
CA ARG A 118 9.70 5.40 2.59
C ARG A 118 8.66 6.40 2.13
N TRP A 119 8.92 7.67 2.40
CA TRP A 119 8.11 8.79 1.94
C TRP A 119 8.58 9.26 0.55
N ALA A 120 7.77 9.02 -0.47
CA ALA A 120 8.09 9.31 -1.86
C ALA A 120 8.19 10.81 -2.19
N PHE A 121 7.58 11.69 -1.39
CA PHE A 121 7.57 13.13 -1.66
C PHE A 121 8.78 13.90 -1.11
N GLU A 122 9.73 13.21 -0.48
CA GLU A 122 10.98 13.81 -0.01
C GLU A 122 12.18 12.97 -0.46
N LYS A 123 13.27 13.63 -0.86
CA LYS A 123 14.50 12.95 -1.24
C LYS A 123 15.13 12.16 -0.08
N SER A 124 14.94 12.63 1.15
CA SER A 124 15.37 11.91 2.36
C SER A 124 14.62 10.60 2.57
N GLY A 125 13.47 10.40 1.93
CA GLY A 125 12.59 9.27 2.22
C GLY A 125 11.87 9.38 3.56
N GLU A 126 12.05 10.48 4.29
CA GLU A 126 11.47 10.66 5.62
C GLU A 126 10.14 11.40 5.56
N PHE A 127 9.20 10.93 6.37
CA PHE A 127 7.91 11.60 6.54
C PHE A 127 8.06 12.80 7.46
N THR A 128 7.51 13.95 7.04
CA THR A 128 7.25 15.08 7.94
C THR A 128 5.84 15.61 7.72
N THR A 129 5.21 16.12 8.77
CA THR A 129 3.92 16.81 8.65
C THR A 129 4.00 17.96 7.63
N LYS A 130 5.15 18.65 7.55
CA LYS A 130 5.42 19.71 6.58
C LYS A 130 5.41 19.20 5.14
N SER A 131 6.07 18.08 4.85
CA SER A 131 6.12 17.52 3.49
C SER A 131 4.74 17.03 3.03
N MET A 132 3.95 16.48 3.94
CA MET A 132 2.57 16.07 3.71
C MET A 132 1.65 17.27 3.40
N TYR A 133 1.68 18.33 4.20
CA TYR A 133 0.90 19.55 3.91
C TYR A 133 1.37 20.24 2.62
N ARG A 134 2.68 20.26 2.33
CA ARG A 134 3.22 20.79 1.07
C ARG A 134 2.66 20.06 -0.13
N TRP A 135 2.56 18.73 -0.06
CA TRP A 135 1.91 17.94 -1.11
C TRP A 135 0.41 18.26 -1.23
N LEU A 136 -0.31 18.29 -0.11
CA LEU A 136 -1.76 18.54 -0.08
C LEU A 136 -2.17 19.92 -0.60
N LEU A 137 -1.44 20.96 -0.20
CA LEU A 137 -1.84 22.36 -0.43
C LEU A 137 -1.16 22.96 -1.66
N HIS A 138 0.05 22.49 -2.00
CA HIS A 138 0.87 23.10 -3.04
C HIS A 138 1.31 22.10 -4.11
N ARG A 139 0.72 20.90 -4.16
CA ARG A 139 1.09 19.82 -5.10
C ARG A 139 2.61 19.54 -5.10
N GLY A 140 3.25 19.69 -3.95
CA GLY A 140 4.68 19.42 -3.78
C GLY A 140 5.61 20.59 -4.07
N VAL A 141 5.11 21.76 -4.49
CA VAL A 141 5.95 22.94 -4.77
C VAL A 141 6.62 23.44 -3.48
N VAL A 142 7.96 23.47 -3.51
CA VAL A 142 8.77 24.06 -2.44
C VAL A 142 8.86 25.56 -2.70
N ASN A 143 8.22 26.36 -1.86
CA ASN A 143 8.42 27.80 -1.89
C ASN A 143 9.79 28.13 -1.30
N LYS A 144 10.76 28.48 -2.16
CA LYS A 144 12.14 28.83 -1.79
C LYS A 144 12.30 30.29 -1.32
N ARG A 145 11.20 31.01 -1.07
CA ARG A 145 11.20 32.43 -0.66
C ARG A 145 10.98 32.66 0.84
N LEU A 146 11.20 31.63 1.67
CA LEU A 146 11.23 31.72 3.13
C LEU A 146 12.59 31.22 3.62
#